data_AF-A0A9D2KZS9-F1
#
_entry.id   AF-A0A9D2KZS9-F1
#
_cell.length_a   1.000
_cell.length_b   1.000
_cell.length_c   1.000
_cell.angle_alpha   90.00
_cell.angle_beta   90.00
_cell.angle_gamma   90.00
#
_symmetry.space_group_name_H-M   'P 1'
#
loop_
_entity.id
_entity.type
_entity.pdbx_description
1 polymer ?
#
loop_
_entity_poly.entity_id
_entity_poly.type
_entity_poly.pdbx_seq_one_letter_code
_entity_poly.pdbx_strand_id
1 'polypeptide(L)'
;MEKKEDNSNKQTEKAHVYLETHGDYRMRELDNDDLEQFNALLTYAFQVTSYELLQTGWEQDEFKYAKRPMLEEAYVLGWFYKDRLASMIVVYSMKVNIHDNIMDMGGITGVATYPEYTGRGLIHSLMRRAINYMHEQQFPISFLYPYSIPFYRKMGWEIVSDKITFTIKDTQLPKLRPVDGMVERVSLDSEDYHNVHSYFALQRHGALIRDNLAWDEYWRWENDDMIVAVYYSKEHKPLGYV
;
A
#
# COMPACT_ATOMS: atom_id res chain seq x y z
N MET A 1 -52.71 29.80 13.01
CA MET A 1 -52.44 28.39 12.64
C MET A 1 -51.80 28.40 11.26
N GLU A 2 -50.49 28.65 11.20
CA GLU A 2 -49.72 28.59 9.96
C GLU A 2 -49.11 27.19 9.83
N LYS A 3 -49.36 26.55 8.69
CA LYS A 3 -48.76 25.27 8.33
C LYS A 3 -47.27 25.51 8.03
N LYS A 4 -46.39 24.96 8.87
CA LYS A 4 -44.98 24.78 8.49
C LYS A 4 -44.93 23.66 7.45
N GLU A 5 -44.47 24.00 6.25
CA GLU A 5 -44.07 23.05 5.23
C GLU A 5 -42.89 22.22 5.75
N ASP A 6 -43.08 20.92 5.70
CA ASP A 6 -42.10 19.91 6.07
C ASP A 6 -41.07 19.82 4.93
N ASN A 7 -39.97 20.55 5.09
CA ASN A 7 -38.83 20.51 4.17
C ASN A 7 -38.07 19.20 4.40
N SER A 8 -38.65 18.11 3.89
CA SER A 8 -37.98 16.82 3.79
C SER A 8 -36.72 16.98 2.93
N ASN A 9 -35.60 16.86 3.62
CA ASN A 9 -34.24 16.95 3.11
C ASN A 9 -34.05 15.83 2.08
N LYS A 10 -34.18 16.17 0.78
CA LYS A 10 -33.84 15.26 -0.32
C LYS A 10 -32.35 14.94 -0.22
N GLN A 11 -32.03 13.73 0.23
CA GLN A 11 -30.73 13.11 -0.03
C GLN A 11 -30.52 13.13 -1.55
N THR A 12 -29.56 13.91 -2.02
CA THR A 12 -29.01 13.72 -3.37
C THR A 12 -28.28 12.39 -3.37
N GLU A 13 -28.96 11.33 -3.82
CA GLU A 13 -28.32 10.06 -4.19
C GLU A 13 -27.24 10.38 -5.23
N LYS A 14 -25.98 10.21 -4.83
CA LYS A 14 -24.83 10.37 -5.71
C LYS A 14 -24.88 9.22 -6.71
N ALA A 15 -25.14 9.52 -7.98
CA ALA A 15 -25.21 8.50 -9.02
C ALA A 15 -23.82 7.92 -9.28
N HIS A 16 -23.58 6.67 -8.87
CA HIS A 16 -22.33 5.99 -9.17
C HIS A 16 -22.21 5.64 -10.65
N VAL A 17 -21.02 5.81 -11.22
CA VAL A 17 -20.70 5.36 -12.57
C VAL A 17 -20.22 3.92 -12.53
N TYR A 18 -21.00 3.01 -13.12
CA TYR A 18 -20.65 1.60 -13.19
C TYR A 18 -19.81 1.29 -14.44
N LEU A 19 -18.67 0.63 -14.23
CA LEU A 19 -17.74 0.24 -15.29
C LEU A 19 -18.14 -1.10 -15.93
N GLU A 20 -18.72 -2.00 -15.14
CA GLU A 20 -19.17 -3.32 -15.59
C GLU A 20 -20.38 -3.78 -14.75
N THR A 21 -21.30 -4.53 -15.34
CA THR A 21 -22.49 -5.04 -14.64
C THR A 21 -22.78 -6.49 -15.03
N HIS A 22 -23.04 -7.35 -14.03
CA HIS A 22 -23.36 -8.77 -14.23
C HIS A 22 -24.49 -9.19 -13.27
N GLY A 23 -25.72 -9.27 -13.74
CA GLY A 23 -26.87 -9.59 -12.89
C GLY A 23 -27.08 -8.53 -11.80
N ASP A 24 -26.89 -8.91 -10.53
CA ASP A 24 -26.94 -8.01 -9.37
C ASP A 24 -25.56 -7.43 -8.98
N TYR A 25 -24.50 -7.81 -9.70
CA TYR A 25 -23.16 -7.30 -9.48
C TYR A 25 -22.92 -6.01 -10.26
N ARG A 26 -22.28 -5.03 -9.62
CA ARG A 26 -21.90 -3.73 -10.19
C ARG A 26 -20.44 -3.43 -9.89
N MET A 27 -19.61 -3.23 -10.90
CA MET A 27 -18.22 -2.81 -10.73
C MET A 27 -18.14 -1.29 -10.79
N ARG A 28 -17.46 -0.67 -9.83
CA ARG A 28 -17.16 0.76 -9.86
C ARG A 28 -15.91 1.06 -9.06
N GLU A 29 -15.38 2.27 -9.26
CA GLU A 29 -14.40 2.87 -8.37
C GLU A 29 -15.04 3.09 -7.00
N LEU A 30 -14.26 2.87 -5.94
CA LEU A 30 -14.66 3.19 -4.58
C LEU A 30 -14.34 4.65 -4.31
N ASP A 31 -15.16 5.30 -3.50
CA ASP A 31 -14.90 6.66 -3.03
C ASP A 31 -15.02 6.74 -1.50
N ASN A 32 -14.86 7.93 -0.95
CA ASN A 32 -14.90 8.15 0.51
C ASN A 32 -16.20 7.66 1.18
N ASP A 33 -17.30 7.53 0.44
CA ASP A 33 -18.57 7.00 0.99
C ASP A 33 -18.48 5.48 1.24
N ASP A 34 -17.49 4.79 0.68
CA ASP A 34 -17.25 3.34 0.83
C ASP A 34 -16.21 2.98 1.89
N LEU A 35 -15.62 3.96 2.59
CA LEU A 35 -14.48 3.75 3.50
C LEU A 35 -14.74 2.66 4.54
N GLU A 36 -15.97 2.60 5.08
CA GLU A 36 -16.35 1.57 6.04
C GLU A 36 -16.32 0.16 5.44
N GLN A 37 -16.88 -0.02 4.23
CA GLN A 37 -16.90 -1.32 3.55
C GLN A 37 -15.49 -1.74 3.09
N PHE A 38 -14.70 -0.78 2.61
CA PHE A 38 -13.29 -0.96 2.24
C PHE A 38 -12.47 -1.49 3.43
N ASN A 39 -12.55 -0.79 4.57
CA ASN A 39 -11.84 -1.18 5.79
C ASN A 39 -12.33 -2.53 6.34
N ALA A 40 -13.64 -2.81 6.30
CA ALA A 40 -14.19 -4.08 6.74
C ALA A 40 -13.61 -5.26 5.93
N LEU A 41 -13.54 -5.13 4.60
CA LEU A 41 -12.99 -6.17 3.73
C LEU A 41 -11.47 -6.33 3.92
N LEU A 42 -10.72 -5.24 4.09
CA LEU A 42 -9.28 -5.31 4.40
C LEU A 42 -9.05 -6.08 5.71
N THR A 43 -9.72 -5.68 6.78
CA THR A 43 -9.57 -6.31 8.11
C THR A 43 -9.94 -7.79 8.06
N TYR A 44 -10.98 -8.15 7.30
CA TYR A 44 -11.37 -9.55 7.13
C TYR A 44 -10.29 -10.37 6.41
N ALA A 45 -9.75 -9.86 5.31
CA ALA A 45 -8.84 -10.60 4.43
C ALA A 45 -7.40 -10.67 4.97
N PHE A 46 -6.95 -9.63 5.68
CA PHE A 46 -5.56 -9.50 6.11
C PHE A 46 -5.46 -9.60 7.64
N GLN A 47 -5.69 -10.79 8.20
CA GLN A 47 -5.68 -11.06 9.66
C GLN A 47 -4.42 -10.60 10.42
N VAL A 48 -3.31 -10.37 9.72
CA VAL A 48 -2.07 -9.80 10.26
C VAL A 48 -2.35 -8.47 10.97
N THR A 49 -3.29 -7.67 10.47
CA THR A 49 -3.68 -6.41 11.10
C THR A 49 -4.19 -6.61 12.53
N SER A 50 -4.95 -7.67 12.83
CA SER A 50 -5.49 -7.88 14.18
C SER A 50 -4.45 -8.35 15.20
N TYR A 51 -3.45 -9.14 14.78
CA TYR A 51 -2.38 -9.63 15.66
C TYR A 51 -1.34 -8.53 15.94
N GLU A 52 -1.01 -7.71 14.95
CA GLU A 52 -0.12 -6.56 15.10
C GLU A 52 -0.79 -5.44 15.91
N LEU A 53 -2.09 -5.14 15.68
CA LEU A 53 -2.87 -4.18 16.50
C LEU A 53 -2.88 -4.55 18.00
N LEU A 54 -2.91 -5.84 18.33
CA LEU A 54 -2.82 -6.33 19.71
C LEU A 54 -1.44 -6.11 20.34
N GLN A 55 -0.38 -6.00 19.53
CA GLN A 55 0.99 -5.75 19.99
C GLN A 55 1.34 -4.26 20.01
N THR A 56 0.72 -3.44 19.15
CA THR A 56 1.04 -2.02 18.97
C THR A 56 0.14 -1.07 19.77
N GLY A 57 -0.98 -1.54 20.34
CA GLY A 57 -1.80 -0.78 21.31
C GLY A 57 -2.82 0.20 20.72
N TRP A 58 -3.10 0.14 19.42
CA TRP A 58 -3.99 1.08 18.71
C TRP A 58 -5.49 0.84 19.01
N GLU A 59 -6.27 1.91 19.16
CA GLU A 59 -7.75 1.84 19.28
C GLU A 59 -8.42 1.67 17.90
N GLN A 60 -9.57 0.99 17.85
CA GLN A 60 -10.27 0.66 16.59
C GLN A 60 -10.65 1.88 15.72
N ASP A 61 -10.82 3.07 16.30
CA ASP A 61 -11.21 4.26 15.57
C ASP A 61 -10.03 4.96 14.87
N GLU A 62 -8.78 4.81 15.34
CA GLU A 62 -7.59 5.32 14.66
C GLU A 62 -7.33 4.56 13.34
N PHE A 63 -7.65 3.27 13.32
CA PHE A 63 -7.53 2.42 12.13
C PHE A 63 -8.44 2.86 10.98
N LYS A 64 -9.66 3.34 11.28
CA LYS A 64 -10.60 3.80 10.24
C LYS A 64 -10.04 4.96 9.42
N TYR A 65 -9.27 5.85 10.04
CA TYR A 65 -8.69 7.01 9.38
C TYR A 65 -7.31 6.72 8.77
N ALA A 66 -6.53 5.79 9.32
CA ALA A 66 -5.20 5.44 8.82
C ALA A 66 -5.19 4.89 7.38
N LYS A 67 -6.32 4.32 6.93
CA LYS A 67 -6.47 3.73 5.60
C LYS A 67 -7.19 4.63 4.60
N ARG A 68 -7.63 5.80 5.03
CA ARG A 68 -8.26 6.81 4.17
C ARG A 68 -7.35 7.30 3.05
N PRO A 69 -6.03 7.54 3.25
CA PRO A 69 -5.15 7.96 2.14
C PRO A 69 -5.10 6.93 1.00
N MET A 70 -5.26 5.63 1.30
CA MET A 70 -5.31 4.60 0.26
C MET A 70 -6.49 4.82 -0.69
N LEU A 71 -7.61 5.30 -0.17
CA LEU A 71 -8.84 5.50 -0.93
C LEU A 71 -8.85 6.86 -1.65
N GLU A 72 -8.14 7.86 -1.11
CA GLU A 72 -8.07 9.20 -1.67
C GLU A 72 -6.97 9.36 -2.72
N GLU A 73 -5.86 8.62 -2.59
CA GLU A 73 -4.65 8.80 -3.41
C GLU A 73 -4.37 7.64 -4.37
N ALA A 74 -5.03 6.49 -4.19
CA ALA A 74 -4.87 5.33 -5.07
C ALA A 74 -6.12 5.07 -5.90
N TYR A 75 -5.95 4.34 -7.00
CA TYR A 75 -7.08 3.85 -7.80
C TYR A 75 -7.66 2.59 -7.15
N VAL A 76 -8.83 2.71 -6.54
CA VAL A 76 -9.50 1.61 -5.83
C VAL A 76 -10.73 1.15 -6.61
N LEU A 77 -10.73 -0.11 -7.02
CA LEU A 77 -11.78 -0.69 -7.83
C LEU A 77 -12.44 -1.84 -7.09
N GLY A 78 -13.77 -1.94 -7.14
CA GLY A 78 -14.48 -3.04 -6.50
C GLY A 78 -15.74 -3.49 -7.21
N TRP A 79 -16.10 -4.74 -6.92
CA TRP A 79 -17.38 -5.34 -7.25
C TRP A 79 -18.32 -5.20 -6.06
N PHE A 80 -19.51 -4.70 -6.31
CA PHE A 80 -20.61 -4.61 -5.35
C PHE A 80 -21.71 -5.59 -5.72
N TYR A 81 -22.29 -6.26 -4.73
CA TYR A 81 -23.52 -7.06 -4.87
C TYR A 81 -24.61 -6.39 -4.05
N LYS A 82 -25.65 -5.84 -4.72
CA LYS A 82 -26.74 -5.10 -4.06
C LYS A 82 -26.21 -4.09 -3.03
N ASP A 83 -25.26 -3.26 -3.47
CA ASP A 83 -24.59 -2.19 -2.71
C ASP A 83 -23.60 -2.63 -1.62
N ARG A 84 -23.36 -3.95 -1.48
CA ARG A 84 -22.33 -4.47 -0.59
C ARG A 84 -21.04 -4.78 -1.34
N LEU A 85 -19.91 -4.25 -0.87
CA LEU A 85 -18.60 -4.53 -1.42
C LEU A 85 -18.31 -6.03 -1.30
N ALA A 86 -18.14 -6.69 -2.44
CA ALA A 86 -17.90 -8.12 -2.54
C ALA A 86 -16.43 -8.44 -2.78
N SER A 87 -15.74 -7.58 -3.54
CA SER A 87 -14.35 -7.77 -3.93
C SER A 87 -13.71 -6.44 -4.26
N MET A 88 -12.41 -6.28 -4.02
CA MET A 88 -11.67 -5.07 -4.37
C MET A 88 -10.22 -5.33 -4.79
N ILE A 89 -9.65 -4.32 -5.43
CA ILE A 89 -8.23 -4.18 -5.78
C ILE A 89 -7.82 -2.72 -5.62
N VAL A 90 -6.60 -2.47 -5.16
CA VAL A 90 -6.00 -1.14 -5.06
C VAL A 90 -4.79 -1.06 -5.99
N VAL A 91 -4.66 0.02 -6.75
CA VAL A 91 -3.49 0.34 -7.57
C VAL A 91 -2.90 1.67 -7.12
N TYR A 92 -1.70 1.63 -6.56
CA TYR A 92 -0.90 2.80 -6.23
C TYR A 92 -0.06 3.26 -7.41
N SER A 93 -0.07 4.57 -7.66
CA SER A 93 0.92 5.19 -8.53
C SER A 93 2.21 5.39 -7.73
N MET A 94 3.30 4.77 -8.16
CA MET A 94 4.61 4.88 -7.52
C MET A 94 5.70 5.04 -8.58
N LYS A 95 6.93 5.32 -8.15
CA LYS A 95 8.11 5.35 -9.02
C LYS A 95 9.12 4.31 -8.60
N VAL A 96 9.78 3.67 -9.55
CA VAL A 96 10.80 2.65 -9.32
C VAL A 96 12.01 2.87 -10.20
N ASN A 97 13.20 2.56 -9.70
CA ASN A 97 14.41 2.55 -10.50
C ASN A 97 14.58 1.21 -11.24
N ILE A 98 14.55 1.23 -12.58
CA ILE A 98 14.87 0.08 -13.42
C ILE A 98 16.16 0.36 -14.20
N HIS A 99 17.28 -0.19 -13.70
CA HIS A 99 18.59 -0.03 -14.33
C HIS A 99 18.93 1.44 -14.62
N ASP A 100 18.86 2.27 -13.59
CA ASP A 100 19.12 3.72 -13.59
C ASP A 100 18.11 4.56 -14.39
N ASN A 101 16.97 3.96 -14.78
CA ASN A 101 15.84 4.67 -15.37
C ASN A 101 14.67 4.69 -14.39
N ILE A 102 14.24 5.89 -13.99
CA ILE A 102 13.07 6.05 -13.12
C ILE A 102 11.81 5.88 -13.96
N MET A 103 11.00 4.91 -13.61
CA MET A 103 9.76 4.57 -14.31
C MET A 103 8.56 4.69 -13.36
N ASP A 104 7.44 5.15 -13.90
CA ASP A 104 6.16 5.05 -13.20
C ASP A 104 5.75 3.57 -13.09
N MET A 105 5.15 3.22 -11.95
CA MET A 105 4.87 1.84 -11.58
C MET A 105 3.53 1.75 -10.88
N GLY A 106 2.70 0.81 -11.31
CA GLY A 106 1.43 0.49 -10.65
C GLY A 106 1.60 -0.57 -9.58
N GLY A 107 1.53 -0.18 -8.31
CA GLY A 107 1.62 -1.08 -7.17
C GLY A 107 0.26 -1.70 -6.83
N ILE A 108 0.10 -3.00 -7.07
CA ILE A 108 -1.14 -3.69 -6.72
C ILE A 108 -1.10 -4.16 -5.27
N THR A 109 -2.13 -3.78 -4.51
CA THR A 109 -2.34 -4.21 -3.13
C THR A 109 -3.84 -4.31 -2.81
N GLY A 110 -4.18 -4.65 -1.56
CA GLY A 110 -5.56 -4.69 -1.08
C GLY A 110 -6.46 -5.68 -1.83
N VAL A 111 -5.87 -6.67 -2.52
CA VAL A 111 -6.60 -7.65 -3.34
C VAL A 111 -7.38 -8.58 -2.42
N ALA A 112 -8.71 -8.45 -2.39
CA ALA A 112 -9.56 -9.21 -1.49
C ALA A 112 -10.95 -9.50 -2.06
N THR A 113 -11.55 -10.61 -1.64
CA THR A 113 -12.93 -11.01 -1.93
C THR A 113 -13.51 -11.69 -0.70
N TYR A 114 -14.74 -11.32 -0.30
CA TYR A 114 -15.42 -12.08 0.75
C TYR A 114 -15.72 -13.52 0.29
N PRO A 115 -15.59 -14.54 1.16
CA PRO A 115 -15.69 -15.95 0.77
C PRO A 115 -16.98 -16.32 0.04
N GLU A 116 -18.12 -15.75 0.45
CA GLU A 116 -19.44 -15.98 -0.16
C GLU A 116 -19.54 -15.55 -1.63
N TYR A 117 -18.61 -14.72 -2.10
CA TYR A 117 -18.51 -14.25 -3.49
C TYR A 117 -17.34 -14.85 -4.26
N THR A 118 -16.52 -15.70 -3.63
CA THR A 118 -15.40 -16.39 -4.30
C THR A 118 -15.87 -17.40 -5.36
N GLY A 119 -14.96 -17.81 -6.26
CA GLY A 119 -15.27 -18.77 -7.32
C GLY A 119 -16.05 -18.20 -8.52
N ARG A 120 -16.39 -16.91 -8.50
CA ARG A 120 -17.18 -16.23 -9.56
C ARG A 120 -16.34 -15.40 -10.55
N GLY A 121 -15.01 -15.45 -10.44
CA GLY A 121 -14.10 -14.72 -11.33
C GLY A 121 -13.97 -13.22 -11.05
N LEU A 122 -14.51 -12.70 -9.93
CA LEU A 122 -14.52 -11.26 -9.62
C LEU A 122 -13.11 -10.63 -9.64
N ILE A 123 -12.13 -11.23 -8.96
CA ILE A 123 -10.74 -10.73 -8.98
C ILE A 123 -10.14 -10.78 -10.38
N HIS A 124 -10.47 -11.77 -11.22
CA HIS A 124 -9.90 -11.83 -12.57
C HIS A 124 -10.39 -10.66 -13.43
N SER A 125 -11.66 -10.26 -13.28
CA SER A 125 -12.23 -9.08 -13.94
C SER A 125 -11.61 -7.78 -13.38
N LEU A 126 -11.46 -7.67 -12.05
CA LEU A 126 -10.80 -6.53 -11.41
C LEU A 126 -9.33 -6.38 -11.86
N MET A 127 -8.57 -7.47 -11.91
CA MET A 127 -7.18 -7.47 -12.37
C MET A 127 -7.06 -7.01 -13.82
N ARG A 128 -7.93 -7.50 -14.72
CA ARG A 128 -7.96 -7.05 -16.11
C ARG A 128 -8.22 -5.55 -16.21
N ARG A 129 -9.17 -5.03 -15.42
CA ARG A 129 -9.47 -3.59 -15.41
C ARG A 129 -8.32 -2.78 -14.85
N ALA A 130 -7.65 -3.25 -13.80
CA ALA A 130 -6.48 -2.60 -13.24
C ALA A 130 -5.30 -2.57 -14.22
N ILE A 131 -5.05 -3.65 -14.97
CA ILE A 131 -4.02 -3.65 -16.03
C ILE A 131 -4.37 -2.63 -17.12
N ASN A 132 -5.63 -2.58 -17.56
CA ASN A 132 -6.06 -1.59 -18.55
C ASN A 132 -5.88 -0.16 -18.04
N TYR A 133 -6.25 0.10 -16.77
CA TYR A 133 -6.02 1.38 -16.12
C TYR A 133 -4.52 1.73 -16.10
N MET A 134 -3.66 0.81 -15.65
CA MET A 134 -2.20 1.03 -15.64
C MET A 134 -1.65 1.32 -17.04
N HIS A 135 -2.16 0.64 -18.07
CA HIS A 135 -1.81 0.91 -19.46
C HIS A 135 -2.29 2.30 -19.93
N GLU A 136 -3.52 2.70 -19.59
CA GLU A 136 -4.09 4.03 -19.88
C GLU A 136 -3.30 5.15 -19.19
N GLN A 137 -2.83 4.91 -17.95
CA GLN A 137 -1.96 5.82 -17.20
C GLN A 137 -0.48 5.76 -17.63
N GLN A 138 -0.15 4.92 -18.62
CA GLN A 138 1.21 4.72 -19.12
C GLN A 138 2.21 4.21 -18.07
N PHE A 139 1.76 3.39 -17.11
CA PHE A 139 2.64 2.71 -16.16
C PHE A 139 3.27 1.48 -16.86
N PRO A 140 4.57 1.52 -17.23
CA PRO A 140 5.21 0.43 -17.97
C PRO A 140 5.40 -0.85 -17.14
N ILE A 141 5.36 -0.76 -15.81
CA ILE A 141 5.64 -1.88 -14.91
C ILE A 141 4.68 -1.90 -13.72
N SER A 142 4.47 -3.08 -13.15
CA SER A 142 3.64 -3.27 -11.95
C SER A 142 4.30 -4.21 -10.96
N PHE A 143 4.37 -3.79 -9.70
CA PHE A 143 4.82 -4.62 -8.59
C PHE A 143 3.64 -5.02 -7.70
N LEU A 144 3.76 -6.17 -7.05
CA LEU A 144 2.81 -6.64 -6.05
C LEU A 144 3.50 -7.55 -5.04
N TYR A 145 2.89 -7.67 -3.85
CA TYR A 145 3.28 -8.69 -2.88
C TYR A 145 2.37 -9.91 -3.02
N PRO A 146 2.89 -11.08 -3.47
CA PRO A 146 2.03 -12.18 -3.89
C PRO A 146 1.51 -13.00 -2.70
N TYR A 147 0.21 -12.92 -2.43
CA TYR A 147 -0.48 -13.91 -1.58
C TYR A 147 -0.39 -15.34 -2.16
N SER A 148 -0.54 -15.47 -3.48
CA SER A 148 -0.47 -16.74 -4.20
C SER A 148 0.33 -16.58 -5.48
N ILE A 149 1.60 -16.99 -5.46
CA ILE A 149 2.48 -16.93 -6.63
C ILE A 149 1.86 -17.63 -7.86
N PRO A 150 1.28 -18.86 -7.75
CA PRO A 150 0.67 -19.50 -8.92
C PRO A 150 -0.49 -18.73 -9.53
N PHE A 151 -1.25 -17.99 -8.72
CA PHE A 151 -2.36 -17.16 -9.19
C PHE A 151 -1.87 -15.97 -10.00
N TYR A 152 -0.97 -15.17 -9.42
CA TYR A 152 -0.44 -13.96 -10.09
C TYR A 152 0.43 -14.30 -11.31
N ARG A 153 1.15 -15.44 -11.27
CA ARG A 153 1.92 -15.90 -12.44
C ARG A 153 1.04 -16.27 -13.63
N LYS A 154 -0.12 -16.88 -13.40
CA LYS A 154 -1.12 -17.12 -14.47
C LYS A 154 -1.65 -15.81 -15.07
N MET A 155 -1.57 -14.70 -14.34
CA MET A 155 -1.98 -13.38 -14.81
C MET A 155 -0.83 -12.57 -15.43
N GLY A 156 0.39 -13.11 -15.47
CA GLY A 156 1.55 -12.50 -16.14
C GLY A 156 2.62 -11.91 -15.22
N TRP A 157 2.45 -11.97 -13.90
CA TRP A 157 3.49 -11.53 -12.95
C TRP A 157 4.59 -12.57 -12.78
N GLU A 158 5.78 -12.12 -12.41
CA GLU A 158 6.88 -13.00 -12.03
C GLU A 158 7.70 -12.38 -10.88
N ILE A 159 8.48 -13.22 -10.21
CA ILE A 159 9.34 -12.84 -9.09
C ILE A 159 10.51 -11.98 -9.61
N VAL A 160 10.73 -10.84 -8.96
CA VAL A 160 11.82 -9.89 -9.28
C VAL A 160 12.81 -9.67 -8.13
N SER A 161 12.47 -10.09 -6.91
CA SER A 161 13.34 -9.93 -5.73
C SER A 161 13.11 -11.06 -4.72
N ASP A 162 14.15 -11.32 -3.93
CA ASP A 162 14.13 -12.27 -2.81
C ASP A 162 14.30 -11.51 -1.48
N LYS A 163 13.60 -11.98 -0.44
CA LYS A 163 13.81 -11.54 0.94
C LYS A 163 14.62 -12.60 1.68
N ILE A 164 15.81 -12.23 2.16
CA ILE A 164 16.68 -13.12 2.93
C ILE A 164 16.56 -12.76 4.41
N THR A 165 16.27 -13.77 5.24
CA THR A 165 16.27 -13.66 6.71
C THR A 165 17.43 -14.47 7.26
N PHE A 166 18.21 -13.89 8.17
CA PHE A 166 19.34 -14.55 8.81
C PHE A 166 19.30 -14.40 10.33
N THR A 167 19.92 -15.35 11.03
CA THR A 167 20.11 -15.32 12.49
C THR A 167 21.59 -15.53 12.76
N ILE A 168 22.18 -14.63 13.54
CA ILE A 168 23.62 -14.59 13.82
C ILE A 168 23.80 -14.64 15.34
N LYS A 169 24.71 -15.48 15.83
CA LYS A 169 25.11 -15.47 17.24
C LYS A 169 25.98 -14.24 17.52
N ASP A 170 25.93 -13.74 18.74
CA ASP A 170 26.83 -12.68 19.24
C ASP A 170 28.32 -12.95 18.91
N THR A 171 28.76 -14.19 19.08
CA THR A 171 30.12 -14.68 18.78
C THR A 171 30.49 -14.65 17.29
N GLN A 172 29.50 -14.50 16.40
CA GLN A 172 29.68 -14.41 14.96
C GLN A 172 29.62 -12.96 14.45
N LEU A 173 29.41 -11.97 15.33
CA LEU A 173 29.44 -10.57 14.95
C LEU A 173 30.82 -10.22 14.36
N PRO A 174 30.85 -9.42 13.27
CA PRO A 174 32.10 -9.02 12.66
C PRO A 174 32.93 -8.19 13.64
N LYS A 175 34.25 -8.36 13.58
CA LYS A 175 35.18 -7.50 14.32
C LYS A 175 35.01 -6.04 13.86
N LEU A 176 35.08 -5.12 14.82
CA LEU A 176 35.05 -3.69 14.55
C LEU A 176 36.13 -3.32 13.53
N ARG A 177 35.73 -2.57 12.50
CA ARG A 177 36.64 -1.98 11.52
C ARG A 177 36.76 -0.49 11.83
N PRO A 178 37.97 0.06 11.96
CA PRO A 178 38.12 1.49 12.14
C PRO A 178 37.58 2.21 10.90
N VAL A 179 36.77 3.24 11.14
CA VAL A 179 36.20 4.13 10.13
C VAL A 179 36.41 5.57 10.61
N ASP A 180 36.62 6.49 9.67
CA ASP A 180 36.91 7.91 10.00
C ASP A 180 35.64 8.73 10.32
N GLY A 181 34.48 8.09 10.30
CA GLY A 181 33.16 8.72 10.47
C GLY A 181 32.55 8.51 11.85
N MET A 182 31.28 8.86 11.98
CA MET A 182 30.48 8.68 13.20
C MET A 182 29.10 8.10 12.90
N VAL A 183 28.40 7.63 13.93
CA VAL A 183 27.00 7.21 13.85
C VAL A 183 26.18 8.08 14.78
N GLU A 184 25.04 8.57 14.27
CA GLU A 184 24.07 9.32 15.06
C GLU A 184 22.70 8.63 14.99
N ARG A 185 21.97 8.68 16.10
CA ARG A 185 20.58 8.22 16.15
C ARG A 185 19.68 9.38 15.77
N VAL A 186 18.80 9.16 14.80
CA VAL A 186 17.90 10.18 14.27
C VAL A 186 16.45 9.69 14.33
N SER A 187 15.51 10.62 14.25
CA SER A 187 14.08 10.29 14.13
C SER A 187 13.76 9.73 12.75
N LEU A 188 12.59 9.08 12.64
CA LEU A 188 12.07 8.58 11.37
C LEU A 188 11.83 9.69 10.34
N ASP A 189 11.54 10.91 10.79
CA ASP A 189 11.34 12.09 9.93
C ASP A 189 12.64 12.81 9.52
N SER A 190 13.81 12.24 9.85
CA SER A 190 15.09 12.87 9.56
C SER A 190 15.31 13.04 8.05
N GLU A 191 15.66 14.27 7.64
CA GLU A 191 15.98 14.58 6.25
C GLU A 191 17.19 13.77 5.76
N ASP A 192 18.21 13.60 6.60
CA ASP A 192 19.40 12.81 6.26
C ASP A 192 19.05 11.35 6.00
N TYR A 193 18.15 10.77 6.80
CA TYR A 193 17.68 9.40 6.58
C TYR A 193 16.97 9.27 5.22
N HIS A 194 16.01 10.14 4.93
CA HIS A 194 15.29 10.14 3.66
C HIS A 194 16.21 10.41 2.46
N ASN A 195 17.20 11.28 2.62
CA ASN A 195 18.20 11.57 1.61
C ASN A 195 19.08 10.34 1.32
N VAL A 196 19.58 9.64 2.35
CA VAL A 196 20.37 8.41 2.18
C VAL A 196 19.58 7.35 1.43
N HIS A 197 18.30 7.14 1.79
CA HIS A 197 17.44 6.21 1.07
C HIS A 197 17.25 6.62 -0.39
N SER A 198 17.03 7.91 -0.65
CA SER A 198 16.89 8.43 -2.02
C SER A 198 18.14 8.18 -2.86
N TYR A 199 19.33 8.43 -2.31
CA TYR A 199 20.59 8.12 -2.99
C TYR A 199 20.74 6.62 -3.26
N PHE A 200 20.39 5.77 -2.29
CA PHE A 200 20.39 4.32 -2.47
C PHE A 200 19.43 3.89 -3.58
N ALA A 201 18.20 4.40 -3.58
CA ALA A 201 17.18 3.99 -4.53
C ALA A 201 17.52 4.40 -5.96
N LEU A 202 18.17 5.56 -6.15
CA LEU A 202 18.67 6.01 -7.46
C LEU A 202 19.82 5.15 -8.01
N GLN A 203 20.51 4.37 -7.18
CA GLN A 203 21.66 3.55 -7.59
C GLN A 203 21.33 2.05 -7.66
N ARG A 204 20.11 1.65 -7.30
CA ARG A 204 19.74 0.24 -7.14
C ARG A 204 18.51 -0.10 -7.98
N HIS A 205 18.72 -0.97 -8.95
CA HIS A 205 17.64 -1.60 -9.71
C HIS A 205 16.60 -2.24 -8.77
N GLY A 206 15.33 -2.02 -9.06
CA GLY A 206 14.18 -2.53 -8.31
C GLY A 206 13.82 -1.71 -7.07
N ALA A 207 14.61 -0.68 -6.72
CA ALA A 207 14.32 0.14 -5.56
C ALA A 207 13.18 1.14 -5.83
N LEU A 208 12.27 1.25 -4.87
CA LEU A 208 11.17 2.20 -4.91
C LEU A 208 11.69 3.60 -4.63
N ILE A 209 11.26 4.58 -5.42
CA ILE A 209 11.44 6.00 -5.11
C ILE A 209 10.27 6.40 -4.21
N ARG A 210 10.54 6.60 -2.93
CA ARG A 210 9.53 6.88 -1.91
C ARG A 210 9.19 8.36 -1.87
N ASP A 211 7.90 8.66 -1.99
CA ASP A 211 7.31 9.93 -1.56
C ASP A 211 6.82 9.81 -0.10
N ASN A 212 6.14 10.84 0.39
CA ASN A 212 5.63 10.86 1.76
C ASN A 212 4.65 9.70 2.02
N LEU A 213 3.74 9.42 1.09
CA LEU A 213 2.77 8.34 1.23
C LEU A 213 3.47 6.98 1.34
N ALA A 214 4.49 6.74 0.50
CA ALA A 214 5.26 5.50 0.54
C ALA A 214 6.08 5.36 1.85
N TRP A 215 6.55 6.47 2.43
CA TRP A 215 7.18 6.48 3.76
C TRP A 215 6.17 6.16 4.87
N ASP A 216 5.01 6.79 4.84
CA ASP A 216 3.93 6.57 5.80
C ASP A 216 3.42 5.13 5.76
N GLU A 217 3.29 4.53 4.56
CA GLU A 217 2.91 3.12 4.42
C GLU A 217 4.01 2.16 4.89
N TYR A 218 5.30 2.52 4.72
CA TYR A 218 6.42 1.68 5.15
C TYR A 218 6.49 1.54 6.67
N TRP A 219 6.28 2.63 7.40
CA TRP A 219 6.37 2.65 8.87
C TRP A 219 5.04 2.38 9.58
N ARG A 220 3.92 2.30 8.84
CA ARG A 220 2.56 2.25 9.40
C ARG A 220 2.32 1.21 10.50
N TRP A 221 3.04 0.09 10.45
CA TRP A 221 2.85 -1.05 11.35
C TRP A 221 3.97 -1.23 12.35
N GLU A 222 4.96 -0.34 12.34
CA GLU A 222 6.09 -0.38 13.25
C GLU A 222 5.78 0.44 14.50
N ASN A 223 6.36 0.05 15.64
CA ASN A 223 6.13 0.73 16.92
C ASN A 223 6.85 2.09 16.98
N ASP A 224 6.30 3.01 17.78
CA ASP A 224 6.85 4.35 18.03
C ASP A 224 8.28 4.35 18.63
N ASP A 225 8.76 3.21 19.13
CA ASP A 225 10.09 3.04 19.70
C ASP A 225 11.20 2.84 18.65
N MET A 226 10.88 2.85 17.35
CA MET A 226 11.88 2.69 16.29
C MET A 226 12.79 3.91 16.18
N ILE A 227 14.10 3.64 16.14
CA ILE A 227 15.14 4.65 15.97
C ILE A 227 16.01 4.24 14.79
N VAL A 228 16.33 5.19 13.93
CA VAL A 228 17.25 4.97 12.80
C VAL A 228 18.65 5.42 13.21
N ALA A 229 19.67 4.62 12.86
CA ALA A 229 21.06 5.01 13.04
C ALA A 229 21.69 5.36 11.69
N VAL A 230 22.11 6.62 11.52
CA VAL A 230 22.74 7.11 10.28
C VAL A 230 24.25 7.20 10.47
N TYR A 231 25.00 6.66 9.51
CA TYR A 231 26.45 6.82 9.43
C TYR A 231 26.82 8.08 8.64
N TYR A 232 27.67 8.90 9.24
CA TYR A 232 28.24 10.11 8.66
C TYR A 232 29.74 9.92 8.41
N SER A 233 30.20 10.34 7.24
CA SER A 233 31.63 10.44 6.90
C SER A 233 32.36 11.50 7.74
N LYS A 234 33.69 11.56 7.60
CA LYS A 234 34.54 12.58 8.21
C LYS A 234 34.12 14.01 7.84
N GLU A 235 33.58 14.20 6.63
CA GLU A 235 33.05 15.47 6.14
C GLU A 235 31.59 15.71 6.55
N HIS A 236 31.05 14.92 7.50
CA HIS A 236 29.66 14.97 7.95
C HIS A 236 28.61 14.78 6.85
N LYS A 237 28.92 14.00 5.80
CA LYS A 237 27.93 13.57 4.82
C LYS A 237 27.28 12.24 5.25
N PRO A 238 25.94 12.11 5.22
CA PRO A 238 25.27 10.86 5.55
C PRO A 238 25.42 9.86 4.39
N LEU A 239 25.86 8.63 4.69
CA LEU A 239 26.22 7.64 3.66
C LEU A 239 25.55 6.27 3.84
N GLY A 240 24.87 6.02 4.96
CA GLY A 240 24.19 4.75 5.21
C GLY A 240 23.29 4.83 6.44
N TYR A 241 22.27 3.98 6.51
CA TYR A 241 21.40 3.85 7.67
C TYR A 241 21.16 2.37 8.02
N VAL A 242 20.78 2.11 9.27
CA VAL A 242 20.22 0.85 9.76
C VAL A 242 19.01 1.12 10.64
#